data_AF-A0A521XBX6-F1
#
_entry.id   AF-A0A521XBX6-F1
#
_cell.length_a   1.000
_cell.length_b   1.000
_cell.length_c   1.000
_cell.angle_alpha   90.00
_cell.angle_beta   90.00
_cell.angle_gamma   90.00
#
_symmetry.space_group_name_H-M   'P 1'
#
loop_
_entity.id
_entity.type
_entity.pdbx_description
1 polymer ?
#
loop_
_entity_poly.entity_id
_entity_poly.type
_entity_poly.pdbx_seq_one_letter_code
_entity_poly.pdbx_strand_id
1 'polypeptide(L)' 'MNSIFKTLKKWWMAFAHALGWLNTRILLTLTYTIAFGIGAIVLAFLGKDLLRRKFTNQQSYWMDKEPIQHTPEQAQRQF' A
#
# COMPACT_ATOMS: atom_id res chain seq x y z
N MET A 1 45.20 25.96 3.44
CA MET A 1 44.22 26.42 2.43
C MET A 1 43.41 25.28 1.75
N ASN A 2 43.66 23.98 2.05
CA ASN A 2 42.98 22.85 1.39
C ASN A 2 41.82 22.23 2.21
N SER A 3 41.62 22.64 3.47
CA SER A 3 40.59 22.09 4.35
C SER A 3 39.21 22.64 4.04
N ILE A 4 39.11 23.92 3.67
CA ILE A 4 37.83 24.60 3.40
C ILE A 4 37.10 23.95 2.22
N PHE A 5 37.81 23.72 1.10
CA PHE A 5 37.23 23.03 -0.06
C PHE A 5 36.83 21.59 0.23
N LYS A 6 37.60 20.87 1.08
CA LYS A 6 37.25 19.52 1.51
C LYS A 6 35.98 19.50 2.36
N THR A 7 35.86 20.45 3.30
CA THR A 7 34.66 20.60 4.14
C THR A 7 33.44 20.98 3.31
N LEU A 8 33.58 21.95 2.40
CA LEU A 8 32.51 22.35 1.49
C LEU A 8 32.03 21.19 0.62
N LYS A 9 32.96 20.44 0.02
CA LYS A 9 32.63 19.24 -0.77
C LYS A 9 31.90 18.20 0.08
N LYS A 10 32.32 17.96 1.33
CA LYS A 10 31.66 17.00 2.23
C LYS A 10 30.20 17.38 2.48
N TRP A 11 29.92 18.65 2.77
CA TRP A 11 28.56 19.15 2.95
C TRP A 11 27.74 19.10 1.66
N TRP A 12 28.35 19.45 0.52
CA TRP A 12 27.69 19.36 -0.78
C TRP A 12 27.28 17.92 -1.13
N MET A 13 28.16 16.94 -0.89
CA MET A 13 27.85 15.54 -1.11
C MET A 13 26.74 15.04 -0.17
N ALA A 14 26.76 15.45 1.10
CA ALA A 14 25.70 15.12 2.05
C ALA A 14 24.34 15.70 1.61
N PHE A 15 24.34 16.93 1.09
CA PHE A 15 23.14 17.56 0.53
C PHE A 15 22.61 16.81 -0.71
N ALA A 16 23.49 16.48 -1.66
CA ALA A 16 23.12 15.70 -2.84
C ALA A 16 22.55 14.33 -2.46
N HIS A 17 23.12 13.67 -1.44
CA HIS A 17 22.62 12.40 -0.94
C HIS A 17 21.24 12.55 -0.27
N ALA A 18 21.04 13.60 0.53
CA ALA A 18 19.74 13.89 1.14
C ALA A 18 18.66 14.16 0.08
N LEU A 19 18.99 14.92 -0.97
CA LEU A 19 18.11 15.13 -2.12
C LEU A 19 17.78 13.83 -2.85
N GLY A 20 18.77 12.97 -3.10
CA GLY A 20 18.54 11.66 -3.71
C GLY A 20 17.59 10.80 -2.89
N TRP A 21 17.80 10.74 -1.58
CA TRP A 21 16.93 10.00 -0.66
C TRP A 21 15.50 10.55 -0.61
N LEU A 22 15.36 11.88 -0.61
CA LEU A 22 14.05 12.53 -0.64
C LEU A 22 13.34 12.26 -1.97
N ASN A 23 14.04 12.40 -3.09
CA ASN A 23 13.49 12.19 -4.43
C ASN A 23 12.98 10.75 -4.61
N THR A 24 13.74 9.75 -4.18
CA THR A 24 13.31 8.35 -4.25
C THR A 24 12.02 8.12 -3.47
N ARG A 25 11.87 8.73 -2.27
CA ARG A 25 10.64 8.64 -1.48
C ARG A 25 9.47 9.32 -2.17
N ILE A 26 9.68 10.53 -2.68
CA ILE A 26 8.65 11.27 -3.42
C ILE A 26 8.19 10.45 -4.63
N LEU A 27 9.13 9.92 -5.42
CA LEU A 27 8.83 9.13 -6.60
C LEU A 27 8.09 7.84 -6.24
N LEU A 28 8.51 7.11 -5.21
CA LEU A 28 7.83 5.90 -4.75
C LEU A 28 6.41 6.21 -4.26
N THR A 29 6.26 7.21 -3.40
CA THR A 29 4.94 7.60 -2.86
C THR A 29 4.03 8.05 -4.00
N LEU A 30 4.50 8.90 -4.90
CA LEU A 30 3.70 9.37 -6.03
C LEU A 30 3.31 8.21 -6.96
N THR A 31 4.26 7.35 -7.32
CA THR A 31 4.00 6.19 -8.18
C THR A 31 2.98 5.25 -7.55
N TYR A 32 3.15 4.92 -6.27
CA TYR A 32 2.22 4.07 -5.52
C TYR A 32 0.82 4.70 -5.47
N THR A 33 0.73 5.98 -5.10
CA THR A 33 -0.55 6.69 -5.00
C THR A 33 -1.24 6.80 -6.35
N ILE A 34 -0.53 7.02 -7.45
CA ILE A 34 -1.14 7.07 -8.78
C ILE A 34 -1.58 5.67 -9.21
N ALA A 35 -0.68 4.68 -9.16
CA ALA A 35 -0.95 3.33 -9.64
C ALA A 35 -2.11 2.66 -8.88
N PHE A 36 -2.11 2.74 -7.55
CA PHE A 36 -3.11 2.09 -6.71
C PHE A 36 -4.27 3.03 -6.34
N GLY A 37 -4.01 4.32 -6.16
CA GLY A 37 -5.02 5.30 -5.77
C GLY A 37 -6.05 5.55 -6.88
N ILE A 38 -5.65 5.55 -8.16
CA ILE A 38 -6.63 5.60 -9.26
C ILE A 38 -7.58 4.40 -9.18
N GLY A 39 -7.06 3.20 -8.95
CA GLY A 39 -7.88 2.00 -8.76
C GLY A 39 -8.83 2.13 -7.57
N ALA A 40 -8.35 2.67 -6.44
CA ALA A 40 -9.18 2.93 -5.28
C ALA A 40 -10.31 3.94 -5.56
N ILE A 41 -10.01 5.02 -6.30
CA ILE A 41 -10.99 6.02 -6.73
C ILE A 41 -12.05 5.38 -7.64
N VAL A 42 -11.62 4.56 -8.61
CA VAL A 42 -12.53 3.83 -9.50
C VAL A 42 -13.45 2.91 -8.68
N LEU A 43 -12.91 2.10 -7.77
CA LEU A 43 -13.71 1.23 -6.91
C LEU A 43 -14.69 2.02 -6.04
N ALA A 44 -14.27 3.17 -5.52
CA ALA A 44 -15.14 4.08 -4.76
C ALA A 44 -16.29 4.62 -5.63
N PHE A 45 -16.02 5.04 -6.87
CA PHE A 45 -17.05 5.47 -7.82
C PHE A 45 -18.04 4.34 -8.18
N LEU A 46 -17.56 3.10 -8.33
CA LEU A 46 -18.41 1.93 -8.55
C LEU A 46 -19.17 1.50 -7.28
N GLY A 47 -18.94 2.14 -6.13
CA GLY A 47 -19.54 1.77 -4.84
C GLY A 47 -19.10 0.40 -4.31
N LYS A 48 -18.03 -0.18 -4.88
CA LYS A 48 -17.53 -1.51 -4.53
C LYS A 48 -16.51 -1.39 -3.40
N ASP A 49 -16.89 -1.90 -2.22
CA ASP A 49 -15.95 -2.05 -1.11
C ASP A 49 -15.39 -3.47 -1.08
N LEU A 50 -14.34 -3.71 -1.89
CA LEU A 50 -13.73 -5.04 -2.02
C LEU A 50 -13.16 -5.58 -0.71
N LEU A 51 -12.68 -4.69 0.16
CA LEU A 51 -12.06 -5.06 1.43
C LEU A 51 -13.01 -4.84 2.63
N ARG A 52 -14.28 -4.46 2.40
CA ARG A 52 -15.24 -4.07 3.44
C ARG A 52 -14.61 -3.17 4.51
N ARG A 53 -13.83 -2.17 4.08
CA ARG A 53 -13.03 -1.30 4.97
C ARG A 53 -13.86 -0.27 5.72
N LYS A 54 -15.15 -0.15 5.39
CA LYS A 54 -16.07 0.73 6.14
C LYS A 54 -16.12 0.28 7.60
N PHE A 55 -15.76 1.19 8.50
CA PHE A 55 -15.95 1.02 9.94
C PHE A 55 -17.45 0.92 10.20
N THR A 56 -17.93 -0.31 10.30
CA THR A 56 -19.30 -0.62 10.68
C THR A 56 -19.31 -0.88 12.18
N ASN A 57 -20.37 -0.47 12.88
CA ASN A 57 -20.52 -0.72 14.32
C ASN A 57 -20.93 -2.18 14.56
N GLN A 58 -20.07 -3.12 14.12
CA GLN A 58 -20.31 -4.55 14.26
C GLN A 58 -19.46 -5.10 15.40
N GLN A 59 -20.07 -5.98 16.18
CA GLN A 59 -19.42 -6.63 17.33
C GLN A 59 -18.33 -7.63 16.91
N SER A 60 -18.32 -8.08 15.65
CA SER A 60 -17.39 -9.10 15.15
C SER A 60 -17.06 -8.85 13.67
N TYR A 61 -15.85 -9.24 13.28
CA TYR A 61 -15.40 -9.30 11.87
C TYR A 61 -15.88 -10.57 11.15
N TRP A 62 -16.61 -11.45 11.83
CA TRP A 62 -17.12 -12.68 11.24
C TRP A 62 -18.08 -12.38 10.09
N MET A 63 -17.86 -13.06 8.96
CA MET A 63 -18.71 -12.94 7.78
C MET A 63 -19.56 -14.20 7.68
N ASP A 64 -20.87 -14.04 7.62
CA ASP A 64 -21.77 -15.16 7.36
C ASP A 64 -21.48 -15.74 5.99
N LYS A 65 -21.14 -17.03 5.98
CA LYS A 65 -20.94 -17.79 4.76
C LYS A 65 -22.30 -18.17 4.22
N GLU A 66 -22.54 -17.95 2.93
CA GLU A 66 -23.74 -18.45 2.28
C GLU A 66 -23.87 -19.97 2.50
N PRO A 67 -25.06 -20.48 2.81
CA PRO A 67 -25.27 -21.90 3.00
C PRO A 67 -25.04 -22.62 1.67
N ILE A 68 -23.96 -23.39 1.62
CA ILE A 68 -23.64 -24.25 0.47
C ILE A 68 -24.34 -25.59 0.68
N GLN A 69 -24.92 -26.16 -0.38
CA GLN A 69 -25.42 -27.53 -0.33
C GLN A 69 -24.25 -28.48 -0.10
N HIS A 70 -24.26 -29.15 1.05
CA HIS A 70 -23.24 -30.14 1.40
C HIS A 70 -23.48 -31.41 0.57
N THR A 71 -22.58 -31.67 -0.37
CA THR A 71 -22.63 -32.92 -1.15
C THR A 71 -21.60 -33.93 -0.62
N PRO A 72 -21.87 -35.23 -0.70
CA PRO A 72 -20.93 -36.28 -0.24
C PRO A 72 -19.55 -36.18 -0.88
N GLU A 73 -19.49 -35.72 -2.14
CA GLU A 73 -18.26 -35.58 -2.92
C GLU A 73 -17.35 -34.46 -2.38
N GLN A 74 -17.91 -33.44 -1.73
CA GLN A 74 -17.12 -32.38 -1.09
C GLN A 74 -16.40 -32.90 0.15
N ALA A 75 -17.06 -33.76 0.93
CA ALA A 75 -16.46 -34.38 2.12
C ALA A 75 -15.28 -35.31 1.76
N GLN A 76 -15.34 -35.96 0.59
CA GLN A 76 -14.26 -36.80 0.08
C GLN A 76 -12.98 -36.02 -0.29
N ARG A 77 -13.06 -34.70 -0.50
CA ARG A 77 -11.94 -33.84 -0.90
C ARG A 77 -11.42 -32.93 0.23
N GLN A 78 -11.89 -33.15 1.46
CA GLN A 78 -11.58 -32.29 2.60
C GLN A 78 -10.22 -32.61 3.27
N PHE A 79 -9.67 -33.80 3.03
CA PHE A 79 -8.40 -34.29 3.56
C PHE A 79 -7.51 -34.79 2.42
#